data_AF-A0A4R7J4J7-F1
#
_entry.id   AF-A0A4R7J4J7-F1
#
_cell.length_a   1.000
_cell.length_b   1.000
_cell.length_c   1.000
_cell.angle_alpha   90.00
_cell.angle_beta   90.00
_cell.angle_gamma   90.00
#
_symmetry.space_group_name_H-M   'P 1'
#
loop_
_entity.id
_entity.type
_entity.pdbx_description
1 polymer ?
#
loop_
_entity_poly.entity_id
_entity_poly.type
_entity_poly.pdbx_seq_one_letter_code
_entity_poly.pdbx_strand_id
1 'polypeptide(L)' 'MSSITTNLRARREAARARRALNRAINNAATPAMRDELLIIAQRRGNI' A
#
# COMPACT_ATOMS: atom_id res chain seq x y z
N MET A 1 26.80 4.88 2.34
CA MET A 1 25.46 5.51 2.26
C MET A 1 24.76 5.26 3.59
N SER A 2 24.28 6.31 4.27
CA SER A 2 23.80 6.24 5.67
C SER A 2 22.53 5.38 5.80
N SER A 3 22.53 4.42 6.73
CA SER A 3 21.39 3.53 7.06
C SER A 3 20.09 4.28 7.36
N ILE A 4 20.18 5.52 7.85
CA ILE A 4 19.04 6.41 8.12
C ILE A 4 18.32 6.80 6.82
N THR A 5 19.10 7.12 5.77
CA THR A 5 18.54 7.51 4.46
C THR A 5 17.81 6.35 3.78
N THR A 6 18.33 5.13 3.93
CA THR A 6 17.70 3.90 3.45
C THR A 6 16.38 3.62 4.19
N ASN A 7 16.38 3.73 5.52
CA ASN A 7 15.17 3.55 6.34
C ASN A 7 14.09 4.59 6.01
N LEU A 8 14.46 5.86 5.85
CA LEU A 8 13.52 6.92 5.49
C LEU A 8 12.91 6.68 4.10
N ARG A 9 13.73 6.22 3.14
CA ARG A 9 13.26 5.87 1.81
C ARG A 9 12.27 4.70 1.84
N ALA A 10 12.60 3.63 2.55
CA ALA A 10 11.71 2.48 2.73
C ALA A 10 10.35 2.88 3.34
N ARG A 11 10.38 3.73 4.38
CA ARG A 11 9.13 4.27 4.99
C ARG A 11 8.30 5.10 4.01
N ARG A 12 8.95 5.94 3.19
CA ARG A 12 8.26 6.75 2.17
C ARG A 12 7.65 5.89 1.07
N GLU A 13 8.35 4.86 0.62
CA GLU A 13 7.87 3.91 -0.37
C GLU A 13 6.67 3.11 0.16
N ALA A 14 6.74 2.63 1.40
CA ALA A 14 5.60 1.98 2.07
C ALA A 14 4.39 2.93 2.20
N ALA A 15 4.61 4.20 2.58
CA ALA A 15 3.54 5.18 2.68
C ALA A 15 2.90 5.51 1.32
N ARG A 16 3.69 5.58 0.24
CA ARG A 16 3.17 5.76 -1.13
C ARG A 16 2.34 4.57 -1.58
N ALA A 17 2.80 3.35 -1.33
CA ALA A 17 2.07 2.12 -1.65
C ALA A 17 0.71 2.08 -0.93
N ARG A 18 0.68 2.39 0.38
CA ARG A 18 -0.57 2.47 1.16
C ARG A 18 -1.55 3.50 0.57
N ARG A 19 -1.07 4.68 0.20
CA ARG A 19 -1.91 5.74 -0.41
C ARG A 19 -2.47 5.32 -1.78
N ALA A 20 -1.63 4.72 -2.62
CA ALA A 20 -2.05 4.23 -3.94
C ALA A 20 -3.12 3.14 -3.81
N LEU A 21 -2.92 2.21 -2.88
CA LEU A 21 -3.87 1.14 -2.61
C LEU A 21 -5.21 1.67 -2.09
N ASN A 22 -5.20 2.60 -1.12
CA ASN A 22 -6.43 3.22 -0.63
C ASN A 22 -7.19 3.96 -1.74
N ARG A 23 -6.49 4.64 -2.66
CA ARG A 23 -7.12 5.24 -3.83
C ARG A 23 -7.75 4.19 -4.74
N ALA A 24 -7.06 3.08 -4.99
CA ALA A 24 -7.59 1.99 -5.79
C ALA A 24 -8.85 1.37 -5.16
N ILE A 25 -8.87 1.17 -3.84
CA ILE A 25 -10.03 0.65 -3.09
C ILE A 25 -11.21 1.61 -3.21
N ASN A 26 -10.97 2.92 -3.03
CA ASN A 26 -12.02 3.93 -3.11
C ASN A 26 -12.58 4.11 -4.53
N ASN A 27 -11.75 3.90 -5.55
CA ASN A 27 -12.12 4.06 -6.96
C ASN A 27 -12.40 2.72 -7.65
N ALA A 28 -12.56 1.63 -6.90
CA ALA A 28 -12.81 0.32 -7.48
C ALA A 28 -14.13 0.31 -8.26
N ALA A 29 -14.09 -0.11 -9.51
CA ALA A 29 -15.26 -0.08 -10.41
C ALA A 29 -16.35 -1.09 -10.00
N THR A 30 -15.97 -2.15 -9.29
CA THR A 30 -16.89 -3.21 -8.85
C THR A 30 -16.61 -3.63 -7.41
N PRO A 31 -17.62 -4.15 -6.69
CA PRO A 31 -17.43 -4.70 -5.35
C PRO A 31 -16.38 -5.82 -5.30
N ALA A 32 -16.41 -6.75 -6.27
CA ALA A 32 -15.43 -7.83 -6.34
C ALA A 32 -13.98 -7.31 -6.48
N MET A 33 -13.76 -6.28 -7.30
CA MET A 33 -12.43 -5.66 -7.42
C MET A 33 -11.99 -5.01 -6.11
N ARG A 34 -12.92 -4.40 -5.38
CA ARG A 34 -12.65 -3.81 -4.06
C ARG A 34 -12.20 -4.88 -3.06
N ASP A 35 -12.84 -6.04 -3.07
CA ASP A 35 -12.50 -7.15 -2.19
C ASP A 35 -11.10 -7.71 -2.48
N GLU A 36 -10.75 -7.90 -3.75
CA GLU A 36 -9.39 -8.29 -4.16
C GLU A 36 -8.33 -7.27 -3.68
N LEU A 37 -8.63 -5.98 -3.80
CA LEU A 37 -7.74 -4.91 -3.32
C LEU A 37 -7.62 -4.89 -1.79
N LEU A 38 -8.69 -5.23 -1.06
CA LEU A 38 -8.67 -5.37 0.40
C LEU A 38 -7.83 -6.58 0.84
N ILE A 39 -7.92 -7.71 0.14
CA ILE A 39 -7.07 -8.89 0.37
C ILE A 39 -5.60 -8.53 0.15
N ILE A 40 -5.28 -7.81 -0.93
CA ILE A 40 -3.93 -7.30 -1.19
C ILE A 40 -3.48 -6.33 -0.08
N ALA A 41 -4.39 -5.49 0.43
CA ALA A 41 -4.12 -4.58 1.55
C ALA A 41 -3.69 -5.34 2.81
N GLN A 42 -4.48 -6.34 3.19
CA GLN A 42 -4.25 -7.17 4.37
C GLN A 42 -2.91 -7.90 4.26
N ARG A 43 -2.61 -8.48 3.07
CA ARG A 43 -1.34 -9.18 2.83
C ARG A 43 -0.11 -8.26 2.94
N ARG A 44 -0.25 -6.99 2.53
CA ARG A 44 0.82 -5.98 2.66
C ARG A 44 0.94 -5.39 4.06
N GLY A 45 -0.12 -5.40 4.85
CA GLY A 45 -0.14 -4.87 6.23
C GLY A 45 0.40 -5.84 7.28
N ASN A 46 0.54 -7.13 6.94
CA ASN A 46 0.94 -8.20 7.85
C ASN A 46 2.43 -8.58 7.74
N ILE A 47 3.30 -7.58 7.61
CA ILE A 47 4.77 -7.69 7.58
C ILE A 47 5.34 -6.54 8.42
#